data_AF-A0AAD7E101-F1
#
_entry.id   AF-A0AAD7E101-F1
#
_cell.length_a   1.000
_cell.length_b   1.000
_cell.length_c   1.000
_cell.angle_alpha   90.00
_cell.angle_beta   90.00
_cell.angle_gamma   90.00
#
_symmetry.space_group_name_H-M   'P 1'
#
loop_
_entity.id
_entity.type
_entity.pdbx_description
1 polymer ?
#
loop_
_entity_poly.entity_id
_entity_poly.type
_entity_poly.pdbx_seq_one_letter_code
_entity_poly.pdbx_strand_id
1 'polypeptide(L)'
;MQKITPKELGWDGWPTDDQLLKLSEKADGLFHYAATALHWIEGRIRKSGTASRNSVFEKFTDLGIGQLENLYKLILTSFEDIDETAEDPQLRMNQLHGFHHVIGTILVLENPLTIHQITALLADIPEDDFDVTNFLQQFRSVLIPGMTASFEEATPQMHKSFRDYIMNDHAPAAFRVLTGHAHFVTARSCLEVIVVAGSQSGIHRTYSVQHWHRHLRRAMEQDVTLEDERMWKLLGQMVEKAAHTWVGDLMDLFVNVVAVAWKLLQQDTKKDRITRLSTILMKSKVRGRLTSNGISTLIGSHFVGLSSALFITTNFFCLKPYKTIWDHGLLQAWVRHQSHPLEDSSSGANSFSVGIQDL
;
A
#
# COMPACT_ATOMS: atom_id res chain seq x y z
N MET A 1 9.76 -28.74 4.33
CA MET A 1 10.34 -28.54 5.67
C MET A 1 10.05 -29.77 6.53
N GLN A 2 11.05 -30.30 7.25
CA GLN A 2 10.87 -31.40 8.22
C GLN A 2 9.93 -30.94 9.34
N LYS A 3 8.96 -31.79 9.68
CA LYS A 3 8.03 -31.59 10.80
C LYS A 3 8.81 -31.79 12.10
N ILE A 4 9.35 -30.71 12.64
CA ILE A 4 10.09 -30.76 13.92
C ILE A 4 9.09 -31.09 15.03
N THR A 5 9.33 -32.18 15.76
CA THR A 5 8.48 -32.60 16.88
C THR A 5 8.84 -31.81 18.15
N PRO A 6 7.93 -31.63 19.14
CA PRO A 6 8.22 -30.92 20.40
C PRO A 6 9.48 -31.40 21.13
N LYS A 7 9.88 -32.65 20.90
CA LYS A 7 11.08 -33.28 21.44
C LYS A 7 12.38 -32.70 20.89
N GLU A 8 12.39 -32.27 19.63
CA GLU A 8 13.61 -31.78 18.93
C GLU A 8 14.00 -30.36 19.34
N LEU A 9 13.08 -29.59 19.91
CA LEU A 9 13.39 -28.27 20.45
C LEU A 9 13.80 -28.34 21.94
N GLY A 10 13.81 -29.53 22.57
CA GLY A 10 14.19 -29.71 23.98
C GLY A 10 13.20 -29.07 24.97
N TRP A 11 11.89 -29.15 24.70
CA TRP A 11 10.83 -28.67 25.61
C TRP A 11 10.57 -29.63 26.77
N ASP A 12 11.33 -30.72 26.87
CA ASP A 12 11.20 -31.65 27.98
C ASP A 12 11.55 -30.92 29.30
N GLY A 13 10.53 -30.74 30.16
CA GLY A 13 10.65 -30.01 31.43
C GLY A 13 10.51 -28.48 31.34
N TRP A 14 10.18 -27.92 30.17
CA TRP A 14 9.92 -26.49 30.00
C TRP A 14 8.78 -26.24 28.99
N PRO A 15 7.80 -25.37 29.26
CA PRO A 15 7.67 -24.53 30.46
C PRO A 15 7.35 -25.34 31.72
N THR A 16 7.70 -24.79 32.88
CA THR A 16 7.36 -25.41 34.18
C THR A 16 5.87 -25.31 34.47
N ASP A 17 5.35 -26.15 35.38
CA ASP A 17 3.93 -26.10 35.78
C ASP A 17 3.53 -24.72 36.33
N ASP A 18 4.41 -24.04 37.06
CA ASP A 18 4.20 -22.67 37.55
C ASP A 18 4.12 -21.65 36.41
N GLN A 19 4.97 -21.79 35.38
CA GLN A 19 4.92 -20.95 34.18
C GLN A 19 3.62 -21.19 33.39
N LEU A 20 3.18 -22.44 33.27
CA LEU A 20 1.90 -22.79 32.64
C LEU A 20 0.71 -22.24 33.41
N LEU A 21 0.73 -22.34 34.75
CA LEU A 21 -0.32 -21.79 35.61
C LEU A 21 -0.41 -20.28 35.46
N LYS A 22 0.72 -19.57 35.52
CA LYS A 22 0.79 -18.11 35.28
C LYS A 22 0.23 -17.74 33.91
N LEU A 23 0.59 -18.45 32.84
CA LEU A 23 0.03 -18.19 31.50
C LEU A 23 -1.49 -18.38 31.47
N SER A 24 -1.98 -19.46 32.10
CA SER A 24 -3.40 -19.80 32.16
C SER A 24 -4.21 -18.74 32.92
N GLU A 25 -3.74 -18.34 34.10
CA GLU A 25 -4.36 -17.27 34.91
C GLU A 25 -4.40 -15.94 34.15
N LYS A 26 -3.34 -15.61 33.39
CA LYS A 26 -3.28 -14.35 32.63
C LYS A 26 -4.11 -14.37 31.36
N ALA A 27 -4.30 -15.54 30.76
CA ALA A 27 -5.21 -15.68 29.64
C ALA A 27 -6.66 -15.44 30.07
N ASP A 28 -7.01 -15.68 31.34
CA ASP A 28 -8.36 -15.46 31.90
C ASP A 28 -9.48 -16.04 30.99
N GLY A 29 -9.23 -17.25 30.47
CA GLY A 29 -10.15 -17.93 29.54
C GLY A 29 -10.15 -17.39 28.10
N LEU A 30 -9.41 -16.32 27.79
CA LEU A 30 -9.23 -15.80 26.43
C LEU A 30 -8.28 -16.70 25.64
N PHE A 31 -8.86 -17.67 24.93
CA PHE A 31 -8.10 -18.60 24.08
C PHE A 31 -7.18 -17.88 23.08
N HIS A 32 -7.62 -16.73 22.53
CA HIS A 32 -6.78 -15.93 21.61
C HIS A 32 -5.55 -15.35 22.31
N TYR A 33 -5.69 -14.88 23.56
CA TYR A 33 -4.55 -14.40 24.35
C TYR A 33 -3.53 -15.53 24.56
N ALA A 34 -3.99 -16.70 25.03
CA ALA A 34 -3.12 -17.84 25.28
C ALA A 34 -2.39 -18.29 24.00
N ALA A 35 -3.12 -18.41 22.88
CA ALA A 35 -2.54 -18.80 21.60
C ALA A 35 -1.50 -17.80 21.08
N THR A 36 -1.81 -16.50 21.14
CA THR A 36 -0.90 -15.44 20.70
C THR A 36 0.34 -15.34 21.59
N ALA A 37 0.18 -15.46 22.91
CA ALA A 37 1.26 -15.50 23.87
C ALA A 37 2.22 -16.67 23.61
N LEU A 38 1.69 -17.89 23.50
CA LEU A 38 2.48 -19.09 23.24
C LEU A 38 3.24 -18.98 21.91
N HIS A 39 2.59 -18.50 20.86
CA HIS A 39 3.25 -18.36 19.56
C HIS A 39 4.34 -17.28 19.56
N TRP A 40 4.13 -16.17 20.30
CA TRP A 40 5.15 -15.14 20.48
C TRP A 40 6.36 -15.69 21.26
N ILE A 41 6.12 -16.39 22.38
CA ILE A 41 7.16 -17.02 23.21
C ILE A 41 7.97 -18.02 22.36
N GLU A 42 7.28 -18.92 21.66
CA GLU A 42 7.91 -19.91 20.78
C GLU A 42 8.77 -19.23 19.69
N GLY A 43 8.23 -18.21 19.02
CA GLY A 43 8.94 -17.48 17.97
C GLY A 43 10.21 -16.80 18.48
N ARG A 44 10.16 -16.16 19.65
CA ARG A 44 11.32 -15.51 20.28
C ARG A 44 12.40 -16.51 20.68
N ILE A 45 12.01 -17.66 21.25
CA ILE A 45 12.95 -18.72 21.62
C ILE A 45 13.60 -19.32 20.39
N ARG A 46 12.85 -19.53 19.31
CA ARG A 46 13.40 -20.05 18.05
C ARG A 46 14.43 -19.10 17.46
N LYS A 47 14.22 -17.79 17.57
CA LYS A 47 15.15 -16.76 17.09
C LYS A 47 16.39 -16.60 17.99
N SER A 48 16.19 -16.60 19.31
CA SER A 48 17.23 -16.24 20.29
C SER A 48 17.93 -17.45 20.93
N GLY A 49 17.50 -18.67 20.59
CA GLY A 49 18.00 -19.92 21.14
C GLY A 49 17.37 -20.32 22.50
N THR A 50 17.53 -21.58 22.88
CA THR A 50 16.89 -22.17 24.08
C THR A 50 17.41 -21.59 25.40
N ALA A 51 18.60 -21.01 25.43
CA ALA A 51 19.13 -20.32 26.62
C ALA A 51 18.29 -19.09 27.01
N SER A 52 17.54 -18.51 26.06
CA SER A 52 16.71 -17.32 26.28
C SER A 52 15.32 -17.61 26.88
N ARG A 53 14.97 -18.88 27.11
CA ARG A 53 13.62 -19.31 27.52
C ARG A 53 13.08 -18.55 28.73
N ASN A 54 13.86 -18.48 29.80
CA ASN A 54 13.42 -17.86 31.04
C ASN A 54 13.33 -16.33 30.89
N SER A 55 14.31 -15.69 30.24
CA SER A 55 14.26 -14.24 30.02
C SER A 55 13.14 -13.82 29.05
N VAL A 56 12.84 -14.62 28.03
CA VAL A 56 11.68 -14.42 27.15
C VAL A 56 10.37 -14.55 27.93
N PHE A 57 10.27 -15.55 28.81
CA PHE A 57 9.09 -15.75 29.65
C PHE A 57 8.93 -14.61 30.67
N GLU A 58 10.01 -14.18 31.33
CA GLU A 58 10.02 -13.06 32.27
C GLU A 58 9.65 -11.75 31.56
N LYS A 59 10.22 -11.47 30.39
CA LYS A 59 9.84 -10.29 29.59
C LYS A 59 8.36 -10.32 29.21
N PHE A 60 7.81 -11.50 28.90
CA PHE A 60 6.39 -11.67 28.65
C PHE A 60 5.54 -11.38 29.89
N THR A 61 5.95 -11.88 31.06
CA THR A 61 5.23 -11.59 32.31
C THR A 61 5.36 -10.13 32.70
N ASP A 62 6.50 -9.48 32.54
CA ASP A 62 6.68 -8.10 33.00
C ASP A 62 5.93 -7.09 32.14
N LEU A 63 5.87 -7.33 30.81
CA LEU A 63 5.34 -6.37 29.85
C LEU A 63 3.96 -6.73 29.28
N GLY A 64 3.57 -8.01 29.33
CA GLY A 64 2.35 -8.52 28.69
C GLY A 64 1.16 -8.75 29.63
N ILE A 65 1.31 -8.55 30.95
CA ILE A 65 0.28 -8.96 31.92
C ILE A 65 -1.03 -8.16 31.81
N GLY A 66 -2.15 -8.90 31.78
CA GLY A 66 -3.44 -8.48 32.33
C GLY A 66 -4.49 -7.98 31.35
N GLN A 67 -4.12 -7.63 30.11
CA GLN A 67 -5.06 -7.20 29.07
C GLN A 67 -4.53 -7.57 27.69
N LEU A 68 -5.41 -7.93 26.75
CA LEU A 68 -5.06 -8.27 25.37
C LEU A 68 -4.31 -7.13 24.66
N GLU A 69 -4.63 -5.88 25.00
CA GLU A 69 -3.93 -4.69 24.51
C GLU A 69 -2.47 -4.61 24.97
N ASN A 70 -2.18 -5.01 26.21
CA ASN A 70 -0.79 -5.09 26.72
C ASN A 70 0.01 -6.15 25.97
N LEU A 71 -0.60 -7.28 25.64
CA LEU A 71 0.02 -8.31 24.80
C LEU A 71 0.32 -7.75 23.39
N TYR A 72 -0.61 -7.02 22.78
CA TYR A 72 -0.36 -6.40 21.49
C TYR A 72 0.72 -5.32 21.55
N LYS A 73 0.73 -4.50 22.60
CA LYS A 73 1.80 -3.52 22.86
C LYS A 73 3.15 -4.21 22.98
N LEU A 74 3.24 -5.31 23.73
CA LEU A 74 4.46 -6.10 23.87
C LEU A 74 4.91 -6.63 22.50
N ILE A 75 4.01 -7.18 21.69
CA ILE A 75 4.36 -7.69 20.35
C ILE A 75 4.93 -6.55 19.48
N LEU A 76 4.27 -5.40 19.43
CA LEU A 76 4.71 -4.24 18.64
C LEU A 76 6.04 -3.66 19.13
N THR A 77 6.20 -3.46 20.44
CA THR A 77 7.46 -2.91 21.00
C THR A 77 8.61 -3.91 20.91
N SER A 78 8.32 -5.21 21.03
CA SER A 78 9.34 -6.25 20.84
C SER A 78 9.87 -6.35 19.40
N PHE A 79 9.13 -5.80 18.42
CA PHE A 79 9.58 -5.68 17.05
C PHE A 79 10.64 -4.57 16.89
N GLU A 80 10.51 -3.47 17.64
CA GLU A 80 11.53 -2.40 17.71
C GLU A 80 12.77 -2.78 18.53
N ASP A 81 12.64 -3.73 19.47
CA ASP A 81 13.73 -4.16 20.38
C ASP A 81 14.67 -5.23 19.78
N ILE A 82 14.62 -5.50 18.47
CA ILE A 82 15.45 -6.53 17.83
C ILE A 82 16.79 -5.90 17.42
N ASP A 83 17.85 -6.18 18.19
CA ASP A 83 19.27 -5.94 17.84
C ASP A 83 19.55 -4.61 17.11
N GLU A 84 19.87 -3.57 17.88
CA GLU A 84 20.40 -2.26 17.43
C GLU A 84 19.39 -1.32 16.73
N THR A 85 18.19 -1.80 16.39
CA THR A 85 17.15 -1.00 15.69
C THR A 85 16.62 0.18 16.50
N ALA A 86 16.63 0.09 17.83
CA ALA A 86 16.27 1.21 18.70
C ALA A 86 17.35 2.30 18.76
N GLU A 87 18.60 1.96 18.44
CA GLU A 87 19.77 2.84 18.56
C GLU A 87 20.12 3.53 17.22
N ASP A 88 19.75 2.92 16.08
CA ASP A 88 19.85 3.53 14.75
C ASP A 88 18.50 4.17 14.31
N PRO A 89 18.41 5.51 14.26
CA PRO A 89 17.18 6.21 13.85
C PRO A 89 16.72 5.89 12.42
N GLN A 90 17.64 5.64 11.50
CA GLN A 90 17.30 5.35 10.10
C GLN A 90 16.72 3.94 9.98
N LEU A 91 17.35 2.97 10.66
CA LEU A 91 16.86 1.60 10.70
C LEU A 91 15.47 1.52 11.36
N ARG A 92 15.27 2.26 12.46
CA ARG A 92 13.96 2.40 13.09
C ARG A 92 12.91 2.96 12.14
N MET A 93 13.25 4.02 11.40
CA MET A 93 12.33 4.63 10.45
C MET A 93 11.95 3.66 9.33
N ASN A 94 12.93 2.94 8.77
CA ASN A 94 12.68 1.91 7.76
C ASN A 94 11.76 0.80 8.28
N GLN A 95 11.97 0.35 9.53
CA GLN A 95 11.11 -0.65 10.17
C GLN A 95 9.66 -0.17 10.34
N LEU A 96 9.46 1.06 10.81
CA LEU A 96 8.12 1.61 10.98
C LEU A 96 7.42 1.85 9.64
N HIS A 97 8.16 2.33 8.63
CA HIS A 97 7.65 2.44 7.27
C HIS A 97 7.23 1.08 6.70
N GLY A 98 8.09 0.07 6.81
CA GLY A 98 7.76 -1.29 6.36
C GLY A 98 6.58 -1.89 7.12
N PHE A 99 6.50 -1.68 8.44
CA PHE A 99 5.34 -2.07 9.25
C PHE A 99 4.05 -1.44 8.71
N HIS A 100 4.01 -0.11 8.54
CA HIS A 100 2.82 0.59 8.04
C HIS A 100 2.45 0.17 6.62
N HIS A 101 3.45 -0.09 5.78
CA HIS A 101 3.23 -0.54 4.41
C HIS A 101 2.61 -1.94 4.40
N VAL A 102 3.22 -2.92 5.08
CA VAL A 102 2.74 -4.30 5.06
C VAL A 102 1.41 -4.47 5.79
N ILE A 103 1.33 -4.00 7.04
CA ILE A 103 0.12 -4.14 7.86
C ILE A 103 -1.01 -3.30 7.28
N GLY A 104 -0.71 -2.08 6.83
CA GLY A 104 -1.66 -1.23 6.12
C GLY A 104 -2.21 -1.92 4.89
N THR A 105 -1.36 -2.48 4.02
CA THR A 105 -1.82 -3.21 2.85
C THR A 105 -2.73 -4.37 3.24
N ILE A 106 -2.34 -5.23 4.18
CA ILE A 106 -3.17 -6.36 4.64
C ILE A 106 -4.55 -5.89 5.13
N LEU A 107 -4.61 -4.79 5.88
CA LEU A 107 -5.86 -4.23 6.39
C LEU A 107 -6.84 -3.79 5.30
N VAL A 108 -6.31 -3.31 4.17
CA VAL A 108 -7.11 -2.66 3.13
C VAL A 108 -7.31 -3.50 1.87
N LEU A 109 -6.77 -4.72 1.82
CA LEU A 109 -6.94 -5.65 0.70
C LEU A 109 -8.42 -5.84 0.36
N GLU A 110 -8.76 -5.76 -0.93
CA GLU A 110 -10.13 -6.01 -1.42
C GLU A 110 -10.46 -7.51 -1.44
N ASN A 111 -9.45 -8.34 -1.61
CA ASN A 111 -9.52 -9.79 -1.62
C ASN A 111 -8.34 -10.34 -0.83
N PRO A 112 -8.51 -11.40 -0.02
CA PRO A 112 -7.41 -12.01 0.70
C PRO A 112 -6.34 -12.51 -0.28
N LEU A 113 -5.07 -12.23 0.03
CA LEU A 113 -3.91 -12.68 -0.72
C LEU A 113 -3.05 -13.59 0.16
N THR A 114 -2.36 -14.55 -0.44
CA THR A 114 -1.37 -15.36 0.28
C THR A 114 -0.13 -14.54 0.61
N ILE A 115 0.69 -15.00 1.55
CA ILE A 115 1.97 -14.34 1.89
C ILE A 115 2.84 -14.16 0.65
N HIS A 116 2.99 -15.20 -0.17
CA HIS A 116 3.73 -15.09 -1.42
C HIS A 116 3.19 -13.98 -2.34
N GLN A 117 1.87 -13.85 -2.45
CA GLN A 117 1.22 -12.83 -3.27
C GLN A 117 1.38 -11.42 -2.68
N ILE A 118 1.37 -11.29 -1.35
CA ILE A 118 1.60 -10.02 -0.66
C ILE A 118 3.05 -9.58 -0.85
N THR A 119 4.03 -10.48 -0.64
CA THR A 119 5.46 -10.17 -0.88
C THR A 119 5.68 -9.72 -2.33
N ALA A 120 5.05 -10.40 -3.30
CA ALA A 120 5.13 -9.99 -4.70
C ALA A 120 4.43 -8.64 -4.99
N LEU A 121 3.31 -8.35 -4.31
CA LEU A 121 2.62 -7.06 -4.43
C LEU A 121 3.47 -5.91 -3.86
N LEU A 122 4.19 -6.17 -2.78
CA LEU A 122 5.02 -5.21 -2.04
C LEU A 122 6.48 -5.19 -2.50
N ALA A 123 6.75 -5.64 -3.72
CA ALA A 123 8.09 -5.62 -4.32
C ALA A 123 8.67 -4.20 -4.52
N ASP A 124 7.88 -3.15 -4.26
CA ASP A 124 8.35 -1.77 -4.25
C ASP A 124 9.14 -1.39 -2.98
N ILE A 125 9.14 -2.28 -1.98
CA ILE A 125 9.96 -2.20 -0.77
C ILE A 125 11.29 -2.94 -1.03
N PRO A 126 12.45 -2.27 -0.96
CA PRO A 126 13.75 -2.94 -1.09
C PRO A 126 13.98 -3.95 0.03
N GLU A 127 14.43 -5.16 -0.31
CA GLU A 127 14.69 -6.23 0.68
C GLU A 127 15.76 -5.84 1.70
N ASP A 128 16.77 -5.07 1.26
CA ASP A 128 17.82 -4.51 2.13
C ASP A 128 17.28 -3.49 3.14
N ASP A 129 16.17 -2.80 2.82
CA ASP A 129 15.53 -1.84 3.72
C ASP A 129 14.56 -2.53 4.68
N PHE A 130 13.82 -3.54 4.19
CA PHE A 130 12.81 -4.25 4.97
C PHE A 130 12.44 -5.61 4.38
N ASP A 131 12.75 -6.68 5.10
CA ASP A 131 12.35 -8.04 4.74
C ASP A 131 10.87 -8.32 5.13
N VAL A 132 9.99 -8.21 4.13
CA VAL A 132 8.54 -8.45 4.25
C VAL A 132 8.24 -9.87 4.71
N THR A 133 8.98 -10.87 4.24
CA THR A 133 8.70 -12.28 4.54
C THR A 133 9.03 -12.59 6.00
N ASN A 134 10.21 -12.16 6.46
CA ASN A 134 10.61 -12.28 7.85
C ASN A 134 9.68 -11.47 8.77
N PHE A 135 9.26 -10.27 8.37
CA PHE A 135 8.28 -9.48 9.10
C PHE A 135 6.97 -10.25 9.33
N LEU A 136 6.37 -10.80 8.25
CA LEU A 136 5.13 -11.58 8.35
C LEU A 136 5.31 -12.84 9.20
N GLN A 137 6.51 -13.41 9.22
CA GLN A 137 6.85 -14.58 10.02
C GLN A 137 6.92 -14.24 11.51
N GLN A 138 7.42 -13.06 11.86
CA GLN A 138 7.45 -12.55 13.24
C GLN A 138 6.05 -12.19 13.74
N PHE A 139 5.20 -11.65 12.88
CA PHE A 139 3.81 -11.30 13.19
C PHE A 139 2.82 -12.46 13.00
N ARG A 140 3.32 -13.69 12.80
CA ARG A 140 2.49 -14.87 12.57
C ARG A 140 1.43 -15.07 13.66
N SER A 141 1.75 -14.78 14.92
CA SER A 141 0.85 -14.96 16.09
C SER A 141 -0.45 -14.13 16.01
N VAL A 142 -0.43 -13.02 15.27
CA VAL A 142 -1.57 -12.09 15.15
C VAL A 142 -2.11 -12.01 13.72
N LEU A 143 -1.35 -12.50 12.73
CA LEU A 143 -1.73 -12.46 11.32
C LEU A 143 -2.15 -13.81 10.75
N ILE A 144 -1.74 -14.96 11.29
CA ILE A 144 -2.04 -16.26 10.67
C ILE A 144 -2.74 -17.16 11.69
N PRO A 145 -4.03 -17.47 11.50
CA PRO A 145 -4.72 -18.41 12.36
C PRO A 145 -4.23 -19.85 12.08
N GLY A 146 -3.77 -20.53 13.13
CA GLY A 146 -3.55 -21.98 13.13
C GLY A 146 -2.28 -22.49 12.46
N MET A 147 -2.24 -23.82 12.29
CA MET A 147 -1.14 -24.56 11.67
C MET A 147 -1.41 -24.72 10.17
N THR A 148 -0.94 -23.76 9.37
CA THR A 148 -0.87 -23.93 7.91
C THR A 148 0.31 -24.84 7.54
N ALA A 149 0.13 -25.70 6.53
CA ALA A 149 1.19 -26.63 6.10
C ALA A 149 2.39 -25.91 5.46
N SER A 150 2.15 -24.75 4.84
CA SER A 150 3.16 -23.83 4.31
C SER A 150 2.89 -22.41 4.82
N PHE A 151 3.95 -21.66 5.12
CA PHE A 151 3.85 -20.25 5.50
C PHE A 151 3.55 -19.37 4.28
N GLU A 152 4.24 -19.60 3.16
CA GLU A 152 4.08 -18.79 1.94
C GLU A 152 2.67 -18.89 1.32
N GLU A 153 2.01 -20.04 1.50
CA GLU A 153 0.64 -20.29 1.03
C GLU A 153 -0.43 -19.81 2.03
N ALA A 154 -0.03 -19.43 3.25
CA ALA A 154 -0.96 -18.93 4.23
C ALA A 154 -1.57 -17.61 3.77
N THR A 155 -2.86 -17.43 4.01
CA THR A 155 -3.55 -16.15 3.81
C THR A 155 -3.57 -15.42 5.17
N PRO A 156 -2.92 -14.26 5.30
CA PRO A 156 -3.00 -13.48 6.53
C PRO A 156 -4.46 -13.12 6.85
N GLN A 157 -4.91 -13.51 8.03
CA GLN A 157 -6.19 -13.13 8.61
C GLN A 157 -5.92 -12.49 9.96
N MET A 158 -5.90 -11.16 9.95
CA MET A 158 -5.71 -10.38 11.15
C MET A 158 -6.90 -10.58 12.09
N HIS A 159 -6.65 -10.95 13.35
CA HIS A 159 -7.73 -11.05 14.32
C HIS A 159 -8.38 -9.68 14.54
N LYS A 160 -9.73 -9.65 14.66
CA LYS A 160 -10.49 -8.41 14.77
C LYS A 160 -9.99 -7.50 15.90
N SER A 161 -9.68 -8.05 17.07
CA SER A 161 -9.18 -7.24 18.20
C SER A 161 -7.80 -6.63 17.93
N PHE A 162 -6.91 -7.31 17.19
CA PHE A 162 -5.62 -6.72 16.82
C PHE A 162 -5.82 -5.59 15.81
N ARG A 163 -6.68 -5.81 14.80
CA ARG A 163 -7.09 -4.78 13.84
C ARG A 163 -7.66 -3.55 14.55
N ASP A 164 -8.62 -3.75 15.44
CA ASP A 164 -9.26 -2.66 16.17
C ASP A 164 -8.23 -1.95 17.06
N TYR A 165 -7.30 -2.67 17.68
CA TYR A 165 -6.24 -2.09 18.50
C TYR A 165 -5.31 -1.17 17.70
N ILE A 166 -4.72 -1.64 16.58
CA ILE A 166 -3.74 -0.86 15.79
C ILE A 166 -4.34 0.34 15.05
N MET A 167 -5.68 0.40 14.93
CA MET A 167 -6.39 1.50 14.30
C MET A 167 -6.86 2.57 15.29
N ASN A 168 -6.81 2.29 16.60
CA ASN A 168 -7.33 3.16 17.66
C ASN A 168 -6.21 3.87 18.44
N ASP A 169 -6.62 4.79 19.32
CA ASP A 169 -5.70 5.60 20.11
C ASP A 169 -4.94 4.82 21.20
N HIS A 170 -5.39 3.60 21.52
CA HIS A 170 -4.75 2.71 22.49
C HIS A 170 -3.41 2.13 21.98
N ALA A 171 -3.24 1.98 20.67
CA ALA A 171 -1.96 1.56 20.11
C ALA A 171 -0.91 2.68 20.23
N PRO A 172 0.38 2.34 20.42
CA PRO A 172 1.44 3.33 20.40
C PRO A 172 1.40 4.11 19.08
N ALA A 173 1.54 5.43 19.15
CA ALA A 173 1.34 6.32 18.00
C ALA A 173 2.18 5.93 16.78
N ALA A 174 3.40 5.43 17.00
CA ALA A 174 4.31 4.98 15.94
C ALA A 174 3.80 3.77 15.13
N PHE A 175 2.88 2.98 15.68
CA PHE A 175 2.31 1.77 15.04
C PHE A 175 0.86 1.96 14.60
N ARG A 176 0.30 3.16 14.75
CA ARG A 176 -1.09 3.40 14.42
C ARG A 176 -1.28 3.44 12.92
N VAL A 177 -2.15 2.57 12.41
CA VAL A 177 -2.37 2.46 10.97
C VAL A 177 -3.58 3.30 10.55
N LEU A 178 -3.32 4.28 9.67
CA LEU A 178 -4.36 5.10 9.05
C LEU A 178 -4.80 4.47 7.73
N THR A 179 -6.11 4.15 7.61
CA THR A 179 -6.62 3.40 6.45
C THR A 179 -6.52 4.18 5.13
N GLY A 180 -6.69 5.50 5.15
CA GLY A 180 -6.48 6.34 3.97
C GLY A 180 -5.05 6.22 3.45
N HIS A 181 -4.05 6.31 4.33
CA HIS A 181 -2.64 6.18 3.96
C HIS A 181 -2.33 4.75 3.48
N ALA A 182 -2.86 3.74 4.16
CA ALA A 182 -2.73 2.34 3.73
C ALA A 182 -3.30 2.10 2.32
N HIS A 183 -4.47 2.67 2.01
CA HIS A 183 -5.04 2.65 0.67
C HIS A 183 -4.14 3.36 -0.36
N PHE A 184 -3.58 4.51 -0.01
CA PHE A 184 -2.68 5.24 -0.89
C PHE A 184 -1.43 4.42 -1.24
N VAL A 185 -0.77 3.89 -0.22
CA VAL A 185 0.44 3.07 -0.36
C VAL A 185 0.14 1.79 -1.15
N THR A 186 -0.98 1.12 -0.86
CA THR A 186 -1.37 -0.09 -1.61
C THR A 186 -1.65 0.21 -3.08
N ALA A 187 -2.28 1.35 -3.39
CA ALA A 187 -2.47 1.78 -4.77
C ALA A 187 -1.13 1.99 -5.50
N ARG A 188 -0.14 2.55 -4.80
CA ARG A 188 1.21 2.76 -5.34
C ARG A 188 1.88 1.42 -5.67
N SER A 189 1.86 0.47 -4.74
CA SER A 189 2.40 -0.88 -4.95
C SER A 189 1.70 -1.59 -6.12
N CYS A 190 0.38 -1.49 -6.24
CA CYS A 190 -0.34 -2.03 -7.41
C CYS A 190 0.15 -1.40 -8.73
N LEU A 191 0.34 -0.08 -8.76
CA LEU A 191 0.84 0.61 -9.94
C LEU A 191 2.28 0.23 -10.26
N GLU A 192 3.13 0.03 -9.25
CA GLU A 192 4.49 -0.48 -9.44
C GLU A 192 4.46 -1.86 -10.09
N VAL A 193 3.60 -2.78 -9.63
CA VAL A 193 3.42 -4.09 -10.26
C VAL A 193 2.97 -3.96 -11.72
N ILE A 194 2.00 -3.08 -12.01
CA ILE A 194 1.50 -2.86 -13.37
C ILE A 194 2.59 -2.29 -14.29
N VAL A 195 3.36 -1.32 -13.79
CA VAL A 195 4.32 -0.55 -14.58
C VAL A 195 5.68 -1.23 -14.66
N VAL A 196 6.20 -1.79 -13.59
CA VAL A 196 7.57 -2.32 -13.51
C VAL A 196 7.61 -3.81 -13.84
N ALA A 197 6.70 -4.63 -13.27
CA ALA A 197 6.74 -6.09 -13.45
C ALA A 197 6.28 -6.58 -14.85
N GLY A 198 5.72 -5.69 -15.68
CA GLY A 198 5.42 -5.98 -17.09
C GLY A 198 4.35 -7.07 -17.29
N SER A 199 4.56 -7.97 -18.27
CA SER A 199 3.62 -9.03 -18.67
C SER A 199 3.68 -10.30 -17.80
N GLN A 200 4.39 -10.27 -16.66
CA GLN A 200 4.48 -11.45 -15.79
C GLN A 200 3.08 -11.82 -15.26
N SER A 201 2.59 -13.00 -15.61
CA SER A 201 1.30 -13.49 -15.14
C SER A 201 1.41 -13.88 -13.66
N GLY A 202 0.41 -13.48 -12.88
CA GLY A 202 0.37 -13.79 -11.46
C GLY A 202 -0.86 -13.18 -10.78
N ILE A 203 -1.32 -13.81 -9.70
CA ILE A 203 -2.51 -13.36 -8.96
C ILE A 203 -2.31 -11.95 -8.39
N HIS A 204 -1.11 -11.60 -7.93
CA HIS A 204 -0.76 -10.26 -7.46
C HIS A 204 -0.91 -9.19 -8.56
N ARG A 205 -0.60 -9.53 -9.82
CA ARG A 205 -0.80 -8.64 -10.98
C ARG A 205 -2.28 -8.51 -11.31
N THR A 206 -3.03 -9.61 -11.33
CA THR A 206 -4.49 -9.58 -11.54
C THR A 206 -5.16 -8.70 -10.49
N TYR A 207 -4.80 -8.88 -9.21
CA TYR A 207 -5.24 -8.04 -8.12
C TYR A 207 -4.91 -6.56 -8.40
N SER A 208 -3.67 -6.26 -8.76
CA SER A 208 -3.20 -4.90 -9.02
C SER A 208 -4.03 -4.21 -10.11
N VAL A 209 -4.21 -4.87 -11.27
CA VAL A 209 -5.01 -4.33 -12.39
C VAL A 209 -6.46 -4.10 -11.97
N GLN A 210 -7.05 -5.00 -11.20
CA GLN A 210 -8.45 -4.93 -10.78
C GLN A 210 -8.74 -3.92 -9.67
N HIS A 211 -7.76 -3.60 -8.80
CA HIS A 211 -8.04 -2.92 -7.53
C HIS A 211 -7.26 -1.60 -7.30
N TRP A 212 -6.20 -1.30 -8.03
CA TRP A 212 -5.38 -0.08 -7.80
C TRP A 212 -6.24 1.20 -7.71
N HIS A 213 -7.23 1.34 -8.61
CA HIS A 213 -8.08 2.52 -8.71
C HIS A 213 -9.06 2.66 -7.54
N ARG A 214 -9.48 1.54 -6.94
CA ARG A 214 -10.36 1.55 -5.76
C ARG A 214 -9.59 2.00 -4.53
N HIS A 215 -8.38 1.49 -4.37
CA HIS A 215 -7.47 1.93 -3.32
C HIS A 215 -7.17 3.43 -3.45
N LEU A 216 -6.79 3.90 -4.63
CA LEU A 216 -6.53 5.33 -4.84
C LEU A 216 -7.76 6.19 -4.57
N ARG A 217 -8.94 5.75 -5.02
CA ARG A 217 -10.22 6.44 -4.73
C ARG A 217 -10.51 6.50 -3.22
N ARG A 218 -10.36 5.40 -2.49
CA ARG A 218 -10.62 5.37 -1.04
C ARG A 218 -9.62 6.20 -0.25
N ALA A 219 -8.35 6.27 -0.69
CA ALA A 219 -7.37 7.17 -0.11
C ALA A 219 -7.78 8.63 -0.28
N MET A 220 -8.22 9.00 -1.48
CA MET A 220 -8.72 10.33 -1.79
C MET A 220 -9.99 10.70 -1.01
N GLU A 221 -10.90 9.76 -0.80
CA GLU A 221 -12.13 9.96 0.01
C GLU A 221 -11.82 10.23 1.50
N GLN A 222 -10.60 9.93 1.95
CA GLN A 222 -10.11 10.21 3.29
C GLN A 222 -9.10 11.39 3.31
N ASP A 223 -9.16 12.26 2.30
CA ASP A 223 -8.37 13.49 2.19
C ASP A 223 -6.85 13.28 2.27
N VAL A 224 -6.36 12.12 1.83
CA VAL A 224 -4.92 11.87 1.72
C VAL A 224 -4.33 12.70 0.60
N THR A 225 -3.32 13.50 0.92
CA THR A 225 -2.62 14.35 -0.04
C THR A 225 -1.74 13.52 -0.98
N LEU A 226 -2.02 13.60 -2.29
CA LEU A 226 -1.20 12.95 -3.33
C LEU A 226 0.06 13.77 -3.66
N GLU A 227 0.95 13.96 -2.68
CA GLU A 227 2.21 14.70 -2.87
C GLU A 227 3.41 13.81 -3.24
N ASP A 228 3.18 12.49 -3.34
CA ASP A 228 4.19 11.53 -3.76
C ASP A 228 4.49 11.65 -5.26
N GLU A 229 5.67 12.15 -5.62
CA GLU A 229 6.13 12.24 -7.02
C GLU A 229 6.22 10.87 -7.70
N ARG A 230 6.53 9.80 -6.95
CA ARG A 230 6.59 8.44 -7.48
C ARG A 230 5.22 7.99 -7.96
N MET A 231 4.17 8.27 -7.19
CA MET A 231 2.78 7.98 -7.60
C MET A 231 2.44 8.62 -8.95
N TRP A 232 2.74 9.91 -9.12
CA TRP A 232 2.47 10.63 -10.36
C TRP A 232 3.28 10.10 -11.55
N LYS A 233 4.55 9.76 -11.32
CA LYS A 233 5.41 9.13 -12.32
C LYS A 233 4.84 7.78 -12.77
N LEU A 234 4.41 6.93 -11.84
CA LEU A 234 3.80 5.63 -12.13
C LEU A 234 2.51 5.77 -12.93
N LEU A 235 1.62 6.69 -12.54
CA LEU A 235 0.40 6.98 -13.29
C LEU A 235 0.73 7.42 -14.73
N GLY A 236 1.74 8.27 -14.90
CA GLY A 236 2.20 8.70 -16.23
C GLY A 236 2.70 7.55 -17.09
N GLN A 237 3.57 6.70 -16.52
CA GLN A 237 4.11 5.53 -17.20
C GLN A 237 3.04 4.49 -17.53
N MET A 238 2.06 4.31 -16.65
CA MET A 238 0.92 3.42 -16.87
C MET A 238 0.07 3.89 -18.06
N VAL A 239 -0.24 5.19 -18.14
CA VAL A 239 -0.99 5.77 -19.26
C VAL A 239 -0.21 5.62 -20.57
N GLU A 240 1.11 5.84 -20.54
CA GLU A 240 1.95 5.65 -21.72
C GLU A 240 1.94 4.19 -22.19
N LYS A 241 2.10 3.22 -21.27
CA LYS A 241 2.01 1.79 -21.61
C LYS A 241 0.64 1.41 -22.17
N ALA A 242 -0.45 1.84 -21.53
CA ALA A 242 -1.80 1.57 -22.01
C ALA A 242 -2.05 2.12 -23.42
N ALA A 243 -1.48 3.28 -23.76
CA ALA A 243 -1.59 3.85 -25.10
C ALA A 243 -0.86 3.02 -26.18
N HIS A 244 0.15 2.23 -25.81
CA HIS A 244 0.92 1.39 -26.73
C HIS A 244 0.35 -0.04 -26.87
N THR A 245 -0.33 -0.56 -25.86
CA THR A 245 -0.92 -1.90 -25.86
C THR A 245 -2.45 -1.79 -25.84
N TRP A 246 -3.09 -1.67 -27.02
CA TRP A 246 -4.55 -1.64 -27.11
C TRP A 246 -5.12 -3.06 -27.09
N VAL A 247 -5.18 -3.69 -25.91
CA VAL A 247 -5.83 -4.99 -25.69
C VAL A 247 -6.78 -4.84 -24.50
N GLY A 248 -7.95 -5.50 -24.56
CA GLY A 248 -9.15 -5.28 -23.73
C GLY A 248 -8.94 -4.86 -22.26
N ASP A 249 -8.06 -5.55 -21.52
CA ASP A 249 -7.78 -5.26 -20.09
C ASP A 249 -7.24 -3.84 -19.83
N LEU A 250 -6.64 -3.19 -20.85
CA LEU A 250 -6.08 -1.85 -20.75
C LEU A 250 -7.11 -0.74 -20.98
N MET A 251 -8.28 -1.05 -21.56
CA MET A 251 -9.38 -0.10 -21.65
C MET A 251 -9.99 0.18 -20.27
N ASP A 252 -10.19 -0.87 -19.45
CA ASP A 252 -10.63 -0.71 -18.07
C ASP A 252 -9.62 0.11 -17.26
N LEU A 253 -8.32 -0.09 -17.53
CA LEU A 253 -7.25 0.70 -16.92
C LEU A 253 -7.38 2.19 -17.26
N PHE A 254 -7.58 2.52 -18.55
CA PHE A 254 -7.73 3.90 -19.01
C PHE A 254 -8.99 4.57 -18.44
N VAL A 255 -10.14 3.88 -18.44
CA VAL A 255 -11.39 4.39 -17.85
C VAL A 255 -11.20 4.70 -16.37
N ASN A 256 -10.50 3.82 -15.64
CA ASN A 256 -10.20 4.04 -14.23
C ASN A 256 -9.26 5.23 -14.00
N VAL A 257 -8.25 5.44 -14.84
CA VAL A 257 -7.40 6.65 -14.80
C VAL A 257 -8.23 7.90 -15.00
N VAL A 258 -9.11 7.92 -16.02
CA VAL A 258 -9.95 9.09 -16.29
C VAL A 258 -10.90 9.35 -15.13
N ALA A 259 -11.49 8.31 -14.52
CA ALA A 259 -12.38 8.44 -13.37
C ALA A 259 -11.64 8.98 -12.12
N VAL A 260 -10.43 8.49 -11.84
CA VAL A 260 -9.58 9.00 -10.75
C VAL A 260 -9.20 10.46 -11.03
N ALA A 261 -8.74 10.76 -12.25
CA ALA A 261 -8.39 12.12 -12.66
C ALA A 261 -9.59 13.05 -12.48
N TRP A 262 -10.78 12.63 -12.88
CA TRP A 262 -12.01 13.40 -12.70
C TRP A 262 -12.30 13.69 -11.23
N LYS A 263 -12.21 12.70 -10.33
CA LYS A 263 -12.36 12.94 -8.89
C LYS A 263 -11.29 13.89 -8.34
N LEU A 264 -10.05 13.81 -8.83
CA LEU A 264 -8.98 14.74 -8.44
C LEU A 264 -9.29 16.18 -8.87
N LEU A 265 -9.88 16.36 -10.05
CA LEU A 265 -10.38 17.67 -10.51
C LEU A 265 -11.52 18.20 -9.61
N GLN A 266 -12.31 17.31 -9.02
CA GLN A 266 -13.44 17.69 -8.15
C GLN A 266 -13.00 18.05 -6.73
N GLN A 267 -11.97 17.39 -6.20
CA GLN A 267 -11.52 17.57 -4.81
C GLN A 267 -10.60 18.77 -4.60
N ASP A 268 -9.90 19.25 -5.64
CA ASP A 268 -8.90 20.29 -5.46
C ASP A 268 -8.91 21.34 -6.58
N THR A 269 -8.98 22.61 -6.17
CA THR A 269 -8.85 23.80 -7.03
C THR A 269 -7.40 24.17 -7.32
N LYS A 270 -6.42 23.44 -6.75
CA LYS A 270 -4.99 23.64 -7.02
C LYS A 270 -4.66 23.35 -8.50
N LYS A 271 -4.58 24.43 -9.26
CA LYS A 271 -4.22 24.54 -10.68
C LYS A 271 -3.05 23.63 -11.11
N ASP A 272 -2.07 23.40 -10.23
CA ASP A 272 -0.89 22.56 -10.53
C ASP A 272 -1.23 21.08 -10.75
N ARG A 273 -2.16 20.51 -9.96
CA ARG A 273 -2.54 19.07 -10.06
C ARG A 273 -3.31 18.79 -11.36
N ILE A 274 -4.22 19.68 -11.72
CA ILE A 274 -4.94 19.66 -13.00
C ILE A 274 -3.95 19.75 -14.17
N THR A 275 -2.95 20.62 -14.05
CA THR A 275 -1.91 20.83 -15.07
C THR A 275 -1.03 19.58 -15.23
N ARG A 276 -0.64 18.92 -14.14
CA ARG A 276 0.13 17.67 -14.20
C ARG A 276 -0.67 16.51 -14.82
N LEU A 277 -1.92 16.31 -14.40
CA LEU A 277 -2.82 15.30 -14.98
C LEU A 277 -3.08 15.52 -16.47
N SER A 278 -3.43 16.75 -16.84
CA SER A 278 -3.66 17.11 -18.24
C SER A 278 -2.38 16.95 -19.07
N THR A 279 -1.21 17.27 -18.53
CA THR A 279 0.09 17.02 -19.18
C THR A 279 0.34 15.53 -19.39
N ILE A 280 0.05 14.68 -18.41
CA ILE A 280 0.17 13.22 -18.53
C ILE A 280 -0.73 12.70 -19.66
N LEU A 281 -2.01 13.10 -19.66
CA LEU A 281 -2.99 12.70 -20.67
C LEU A 281 -2.70 13.26 -22.06
N MET A 282 -2.14 14.47 -22.15
CA MET A 282 -1.76 15.08 -23.43
C MET A 282 -0.49 14.46 -24.02
N LYS A 283 0.50 14.12 -23.19
CA LYS A 283 1.72 13.44 -23.65
C LYS A 283 1.40 12.08 -24.28
N SER A 284 0.45 11.32 -23.74
CA SER A 284 0.03 10.05 -24.35
C SER A 284 -0.70 10.25 -25.69
N LYS A 285 -1.51 11.31 -25.82
CA LYS A 285 -2.16 11.68 -27.10
C LYS A 285 -1.18 12.15 -28.17
N VAL A 286 -0.15 12.90 -27.80
CA VAL A 286 0.88 13.41 -28.73
C VAL A 286 1.79 12.28 -29.22
N ARG A 287 2.12 11.31 -28.36
CA ARG A 287 2.93 10.13 -28.72
C ARG A 287 2.13 9.05 -29.44
N GLY A 288 0.82 8.98 -29.18
CA GLY A 288 -0.15 8.12 -29.85
C GLY A 288 -0.59 8.59 -31.25
N ARG A 289 0.14 9.50 -31.91
CA ARG A 289 0.01 9.66 -33.37
C ARG A 289 0.48 8.36 -34.02
N LEU A 290 -0.48 7.49 -34.28
CA LEU A 290 -0.41 6.38 -35.23
C LEU A 290 0.38 6.87 -36.45
N THR A 291 1.62 6.44 -36.60
CA THR A 291 2.27 6.46 -37.89
C THR A 291 1.37 5.62 -38.81
N SER A 292 0.94 6.18 -39.93
CA SER A 292 0.10 5.52 -40.94
C SER A 292 0.62 4.12 -41.36
N ASN A 293 1.90 3.86 -41.11
CA ASN A 293 2.59 2.62 -41.46
C ASN A 293 2.29 1.44 -40.52
N GLY A 294 1.77 1.67 -39.31
CA GLY A 294 1.36 0.57 -38.40
C GLY A 294 -0.01 -0.02 -38.76
N ILE A 295 -0.83 0.76 -39.46
CA ILE A 295 -2.17 0.36 -39.91
C ILE A 295 -2.07 -0.48 -41.19
N SER A 296 -1.12 -0.20 -42.08
CA SER A 296 -0.96 -0.95 -43.35
C SER A 296 -0.51 -2.41 -43.14
N THR A 297 0.26 -2.70 -42.09
CA THR A 297 0.75 -4.05 -41.80
C THR A 297 -0.29 -4.94 -41.12
N LEU A 298 -1.33 -4.34 -40.51
CA LEU A 298 -2.48 -5.08 -39.96
C LEU A 298 -3.60 -5.31 -41.00
N ILE A 299 -3.62 -4.53 -42.08
CA ILE A 299 -4.62 -4.62 -43.15
C ILE A 299 -4.22 -5.63 -44.25
N GLY A 300 -2.96 -6.06 -44.29
CA GLY A 300 -2.44 -6.95 -45.33
C GLY A 300 -2.82 -8.44 -45.23
N SER A 301 -3.36 -8.91 -44.11
CA SER A 301 -3.77 -10.31 -43.96
C SER A 301 -5.09 -10.42 -43.22
N HIS A 302 -6.13 -10.83 -43.94
CA HIS A 302 -7.52 -11.07 -43.53
C HIS A 302 -8.47 -9.87 -43.65
N PHE A 303 -8.93 -9.62 -44.88
CA PHE A 303 -10.09 -8.78 -45.17
C PHE A 303 -11.29 -9.67 -45.53
N VAL A 304 -12.21 -9.87 -44.57
CA VAL A 304 -13.63 -10.10 -44.86
C VAL A 304 -14.46 -9.36 -43.80
N GLY A 305 -15.18 -8.33 -44.24
CA GLY A 305 -16.45 -7.93 -43.66
C GLY A 305 -16.46 -6.87 -42.55
N LEU A 306 -16.53 -5.59 -42.94
CA LEU A 306 -17.52 -4.59 -42.46
C LEU A 306 -17.79 -4.38 -40.94
N SER A 307 -16.94 -4.85 -40.02
CA SER A 307 -17.16 -4.68 -38.56
C SER A 307 -16.24 -3.62 -37.91
N SER A 308 -15.11 -3.28 -38.53
CA SER A 308 -14.09 -2.42 -37.90
C SER A 308 -14.45 -0.93 -37.89
N ALA A 309 -15.27 -0.45 -38.84
CA ALA A 309 -15.77 0.92 -38.86
C ALA A 309 -16.90 1.17 -37.84
N LEU A 310 -17.67 0.12 -37.51
CA LEU A 310 -18.58 0.18 -36.37
C LEU A 310 -17.80 0.14 -35.07
N PHE A 311 -16.77 -0.70 -34.91
CA PHE A 311 -16.05 -0.77 -33.62
C PHE A 311 -15.38 0.54 -33.19
N ILE A 312 -14.93 1.39 -34.14
CA ILE A 312 -14.36 2.71 -33.84
C ILE A 312 -15.45 3.75 -33.56
N THR A 313 -16.63 3.66 -34.20
CA THR A 313 -17.73 4.61 -33.95
C THR A 313 -18.59 4.24 -32.73
N THR A 314 -18.75 2.95 -32.42
CA THR A 314 -19.46 2.47 -31.23
C THR A 314 -18.65 2.71 -29.95
N ASN A 315 -17.31 2.64 -30.00
CA ASN A 315 -16.46 3.01 -28.86
C ASN A 315 -16.47 4.54 -28.58
N PHE A 316 -16.65 5.38 -29.60
CA PHE A 316 -16.93 6.80 -29.40
C PHE A 316 -18.32 7.05 -28.77
N PHE A 317 -19.28 6.14 -28.96
CA PHE A 317 -20.62 6.24 -28.36
C PHE A 317 -20.64 5.84 -26.87
N CYS A 318 -19.83 4.86 -26.45
CA CYS A 318 -19.65 4.52 -25.02
C CYS A 318 -18.91 5.61 -24.22
N LEU A 319 -18.24 6.54 -24.91
CA LEU A 319 -17.58 7.71 -24.32
C LEU A 319 -18.46 8.97 -24.29
N LYS A 320 -19.74 8.92 -24.67
CA LYS A 320 -20.65 10.09 -24.57
C LYS A 320 -20.67 10.78 -23.19
N PRO A 321 -20.72 10.08 -22.05
CA PRO A 321 -20.62 10.76 -20.75
C PRO A 321 -19.22 11.36 -20.48
N TYR A 322 -18.17 10.81 -21.10
CA TYR A 322 -16.79 11.28 -20.98
C TYR A 322 -16.44 12.41 -21.95
N LYS A 323 -17.15 12.53 -23.08
CA LYS A 323 -17.09 13.70 -23.97
C LYS A 323 -17.54 14.95 -23.22
N THR A 324 -18.60 14.88 -22.42
CA THR A 324 -19.05 16.00 -21.58
C THR A 324 -18.02 16.36 -20.51
N ILE A 325 -17.37 15.37 -19.90
CA ILE A 325 -16.23 15.57 -18.96
C ILE A 325 -15.05 16.29 -19.65
N TRP A 326 -14.75 15.90 -20.89
CA TRP A 326 -13.66 16.45 -21.70
C TRP A 326 -13.97 17.86 -22.21
N ASP A 327 -15.18 18.06 -22.74
CA ASP A 327 -15.64 19.29 -23.38
C ASP A 327 -16.04 20.37 -22.36
N HIS A 328 -16.50 20.00 -21.16
CA HIS A 328 -16.86 20.97 -20.12
C HIS A 328 -15.84 21.08 -18.99
N GLY A 329 -15.28 20.00 -18.45
CA GLY A 329 -14.42 20.09 -17.26
C GLY A 329 -13.01 20.62 -17.57
N LEU A 330 -12.34 20.02 -18.55
CA LEU A 330 -10.99 20.42 -18.98
C LEU A 330 -11.01 21.74 -19.75
N LEU A 331 -12.02 21.96 -20.59
CA LEU A 331 -12.18 23.21 -21.34
C LEU A 331 -12.54 24.39 -20.43
N GLN A 332 -13.41 24.23 -19.43
CA GLN A 332 -13.70 25.32 -18.48
C GLN A 332 -12.51 25.62 -17.56
N ALA A 333 -11.74 24.61 -17.16
CA ALA A 333 -10.48 24.83 -16.43
C ALA A 333 -9.45 25.60 -17.28
N TRP A 334 -9.40 25.32 -18.59
CA TRP A 334 -8.55 26.03 -19.55
C TRP A 334 -9.05 27.44 -19.88
N VAL A 335 -10.36 27.66 -20.00
CA VAL A 335 -10.96 29.00 -20.21
C VAL A 335 -10.76 29.88 -18.98
N ARG A 336 -10.89 29.33 -17.76
CA ARG A 336 -10.52 30.04 -16.52
C ARG A 336 -9.03 30.40 -16.46
N HIS A 337 -8.17 29.59 -17.07
CA HIS A 337 -6.73 29.87 -17.16
C HIS A 337 -6.41 31.06 -18.08
N GLN A 338 -7.15 31.28 -19.17
CA GLN A 338 -6.94 32.43 -20.06
C GLN A 338 -7.55 33.74 -19.53
N SER A 339 -8.54 33.64 -18.64
CA SER A 339 -9.29 34.82 -18.15
C SER A 339 -8.61 35.59 -17.02
N HIS A 340 -7.52 35.06 -16.44
CA HIS A 340 -6.68 35.76 -15.47
C HIS A 340 -5.20 35.48 -15.76
N PRO A 341 -4.55 36.28 -16.64
CA PRO A 341 -3.11 36.43 -16.64
C PRO A 341 -2.70 37.05 -15.29
N LEU A 342 -1.66 36.50 -14.67
CA LEU A 342 -1.00 37.12 -13.53
C LEU A 342 -0.52 38.51 -13.96
N GLU A 343 -1.00 39.56 -13.28
CA GLU A 343 -0.31 40.85 -13.30
C GLU A 343 1.04 40.65 -12.62
N ASP A 344 2.12 40.87 -13.38
CA ASP A 344 3.49 40.84 -12.92
C ASP A 344 3.70 41.88 -11.81
N SER A 345 3.95 41.40 -10.59
CA SER A 345 4.52 42.20 -9.52
C SER A 345 6.00 42.47 -9.80
N SER A 346 6.29 43.50 -10.61
CA SER A 346 7.61 44.13 -10.64
C SER A 346 7.52 45.64 -10.89
N SER A 347 7.30 46.41 -9.83
CA SER A 347 7.81 47.78 -9.71
C SER A 347 7.70 48.26 -8.26
N GLY A 348 8.82 48.78 -7.71
CA GLY A 348 8.79 49.43 -6.41
C GLY A 348 10.03 49.30 -5.53
N ALA A 349 11.23 49.38 -6.09
CA ALA A 349 12.38 49.83 -5.30
C ALA A 349 12.35 51.36 -5.30
N ASN A 350 12.12 51.99 -4.13
CA ASN A 350 12.90 53.13 -3.66
C ASN A 350 12.48 53.59 -2.25
N SER A 351 13.48 53.55 -1.36
CA SER A 351 13.81 54.52 -0.31
C SER A 351 12.68 55.07 0.57
N PHE A 352 12.71 54.75 1.88
CA PHE A 352 12.57 55.78 2.90
C PHE A 352 13.33 55.41 4.18
N SER A 353 13.81 56.48 4.81
CA SER A 353 14.88 56.61 5.79
C SER A 353 14.65 55.99 7.16
N VAL A 354 15.73 55.52 7.76
CA VAL A 354 15.92 55.37 9.20
C VAL A 354 15.80 56.75 9.86
N GLY A 355 14.92 56.87 10.85
CA GLY A 355 14.76 58.00 11.75
C GLY A 355 14.23 57.50 13.10
N ILE A 356 15.01 57.76 14.14
CA ILE A 356 14.87 57.34 15.56
C ILE A 356 13.67 58.03 16.24
N GLN A 357 13.23 57.47 17.39
CA GLN A 357 12.45 58.02 18.53
C GLN A 357 11.05 57.42 18.67
N ASP A 358 10.49 57.10 19.84
CA ASP A 358 10.91 57.01 21.25
C ASP A 358 9.81 56.16 21.93
N LEU A 359 10.19 55.50 23.04
CA LEU A 359 9.41 54.71 24.03
C LEU A 359 9.34 53.17 23.88
#